data_AF-A0A8C1N5A1-F1
#
_entry.id   AF-A0A8C1N5A1-F1
#
_cell.length_a   1.000
_cell.length_b   1.000
_cell.length_c   1.000
_cell.angle_alpha   90.00
_cell.angle_beta   90.00
_cell.angle_gamma   90.00
#
_symmetry.space_group_name_H-M   'P 1'
#
loop_
_entity.id
_entity.type
_entity.pdbx_description
1 polymer ?
#
loop_
_entity_poly.entity_id
_entity_poly.type
_entity_poly.pdbx_seq_one_letter_code
_entity_poly.pdbx_strand_id
1 'polypeptide(L)'
;MFESQELDCVFLETHMNPKRHLHMVYECVPLPRELGDMAPIYFKKAIMESDEEWAMNKKLVDLSSRDIRQAVPRGLPYFSVDFGLQGGFAHVIENEQKFPHYFGKVSLTVVLL
;
A
#
# COMPACT_ATOMS: atom_id res chain seq x y z
N MET A 1 -13.11 -10.25 13.53
CA MET A 1 -13.04 -11.58 12.88
C MET A 1 -11.62 -12.14 12.92
N PHE A 2 -10.65 -11.47 12.27
CA PHE A 2 -9.27 -11.97 12.24
C PHE A 2 -8.55 -11.84 13.58
N GLU A 3 -8.82 -10.78 14.34
CA GLU A 3 -8.27 -10.64 15.70
C GLU A 3 -8.62 -11.81 16.63
N SER A 4 -9.87 -12.32 16.57
CA SER A 4 -10.30 -13.50 17.34
C SER A 4 -9.69 -14.81 16.86
N GLN A 5 -9.05 -14.80 15.69
CA GLN A 5 -8.28 -15.93 15.14
C GLN A 5 -6.78 -15.74 15.38
N GLU A 6 -6.38 -14.75 16.18
CA GLU A 6 -4.97 -14.38 16.43
C GLU A 6 -4.20 -13.98 15.17
N LEU A 7 -4.93 -13.48 14.17
CA LEU A 7 -4.38 -12.93 12.93
C LEU A 7 -4.45 -11.40 12.94
N ASP A 8 -3.54 -10.78 12.20
CA ASP A 8 -3.60 -9.38 11.82
C ASP A 8 -4.01 -9.25 10.35
N CYS A 9 -4.18 -8.03 9.85
CA CYS A 9 -4.66 -7.74 8.50
C CYS A 9 -3.86 -6.63 7.82
N VAL A 10 -3.49 -6.86 6.56
CA VAL A 10 -3.03 -5.80 5.66
C VAL A 10 -4.10 -5.53 4.63
N PHE A 11 -4.45 -4.27 4.44
CA PHE A 11 -5.36 -3.84 3.40
C PHE A 11 -4.62 -3.14 2.29
N LEU A 12 -4.97 -3.43 1.03
CA LEU A 12 -4.28 -2.90 -0.14
C LEU A 12 -5.26 -2.28 -1.12
N GLU A 13 -4.86 -1.14 -1.68
CA GLU A 13 -5.51 -0.51 -2.82
C GLU A 13 -4.45 -0.08 -3.84
N THR A 14 -4.66 -0.45 -5.10
CA THR A 14 -3.85 0.05 -6.22
C THR A 14 -4.78 0.72 -7.22
N HIS A 15 -4.75 2.05 -7.25
CA HIS A 15 -5.49 2.85 -8.22
C HIS A 15 -4.56 3.29 -9.35
N MET A 16 -4.76 2.72 -10.53
CA MET A 16 -3.99 3.03 -11.74
C MET A 16 -4.89 3.21 -12.94
N ASN A 17 -4.36 3.93 -13.92
CA ASN A 17 -4.95 4.15 -15.23
C ASN A 17 -6.40 4.69 -15.12
N PRO A 18 -6.60 5.86 -14.50
CA PRO A 18 -7.93 6.40 -14.19
C PRO A 18 -8.83 6.56 -15.43
N LYS A 19 -8.24 6.65 -16.62
CA LYS A 19 -8.95 6.70 -17.91
C LYS A 19 -9.68 5.41 -18.27
N ARG A 20 -9.29 4.27 -17.68
CA ARG A 20 -9.92 2.96 -17.93
C ARG A 20 -11.16 2.71 -17.08
N HIS A 21 -11.46 3.57 -16.10
CA HIS A 21 -12.64 3.46 -15.23
C HIS A 21 -12.84 2.06 -14.64
N LEU A 22 -11.75 1.47 -14.14
CA LEU A 22 -11.80 0.17 -13.47
C LEU A 22 -12.54 0.29 -12.14
N HIS A 23 -13.19 -0.80 -11.71
CA HIS A 23 -13.75 -0.88 -10.38
C HIS A 23 -12.65 -0.84 -9.32
N MET A 24 -12.90 -0.09 -8.25
CA MET A 24 -12.08 -0.13 -7.05
C MET A 24 -12.14 -1.54 -6.44
N VAL A 25 -10.97 -2.07 -6.11
CA VAL A 25 -10.83 -3.31 -5.34
C VAL A 25 -10.00 -2.98 -4.11
N TYR A 26 -10.57 -3.26 -2.94
CA TYR A 26 -9.89 -3.12 -1.65
C TYR A 26 -9.58 -4.53 -1.13
N GLU A 27 -8.32 -4.94 -1.24
CA GLU A 27 -7.91 -6.29 -0.88
C GLU A 27 -7.62 -6.37 0.62
N CYS A 28 -8.05 -7.45 1.26
CA CYS A 28 -7.74 -7.76 2.65
C CYS A 28 -6.93 -9.04 2.71
N VAL A 29 -5.73 -8.96 3.28
CA VAL A 29 -4.83 -10.10 3.42
C VAL A 29 -4.60 -10.36 4.91
N PRO A 30 -5.17 -11.44 5.46
CA PRO A 30 -4.89 -11.85 6.83
C PRO A 30 -3.53 -12.54 6.91
N LEU A 31 -2.82 -12.32 8.03
CA LEU A 31 -1.50 -12.88 8.27
C LEU A 31 -1.26 -13.08 9.78
N PRO A 32 -0.32 -13.95 10.18
CA PRO A 32 0.08 -14.07 11.57
C PRO A 32 0.49 -12.72 12.17
N ARG A 33 0.14 -12.47 13.44
CA ARG A 33 0.42 -11.19 14.13
C ARG A 33 1.90 -10.78 14.07
N GLU A 34 2.81 -11.74 14.26
CA GLU A 34 4.25 -11.48 14.20
C GLU A 34 4.69 -10.88 12.85
N LEU A 35 4.06 -11.33 11.75
CA LEU A 35 4.30 -10.79 10.42
C LEU A 35 3.56 -9.46 10.20
N GLY A 36 2.38 -9.29 10.81
CA GLY A 36 1.64 -8.02 10.86
C GLY A 36 2.48 -6.89 11.47
N ASP A 37 3.12 -7.16 12.61
CA ASP A 37 3.98 -6.20 13.32
C ASP A 37 5.19 -5.76 12.47
N MET A 38 5.68 -6.66 11.60
CA MET A 38 6.82 -6.39 10.72
C MET A 38 6.42 -5.80 9.37
N ALA A 39 5.16 -5.94 8.94
CA ALA A 39 4.67 -5.49 7.64
C ALA A 39 4.95 -3.99 7.38
N PRO A 40 4.76 -3.05 8.33
CA PRO A 40 5.10 -1.65 8.12
C PRO A 40 6.56 -1.42 7.71
N ILE A 41 7.51 -2.17 8.28
CA ILE A 41 8.94 -2.03 7.97
C ILE A 41 9.22 -2.47 6.54
N TYR A 42 8.67 -3.62 6.13
CA TYR A 42 8.84 -4.16 4.79
C TYR A 42 8.22 -3.25 3.72
N PHE A 43 6.99 -2.80 3.93
CA PHE A 43 6.31 -1.90 3.00
C PHE A 43 6.99 -0.55 2.90
N LYS A 44 7.43 0.01 4.03
CA LYS A 44 8.22 1.25 4.04
C LYS A 44 9.49 1.11 3.20
N LYS A 45 10.23 0.02 3.37
CA LYS A 45 11.43 -0.25 2.57
C LYS A 45 11.09 -0.41 1.08
N ALA A 46 10.13 -1.27 0.75
CA ALA A 46 9.74 -1.55 -0.62
C ALA A 46 9.27 -0.28 -1.37
N ILE A 47 8.47 0.59 -0.74
CA ILE A 47 8.00 1.86 -1.35
C ILE A 47 9.18 2.82 -1.59
N MET A 48 10.12 2.90 -0.65
CA MET A 48 11.29 3.78 -0.80
C MET A 48 12.22 3.31 -1.93
N GLU A 49 12.25 2.01 -2.20
CA GLU A 49 13.06 1.36 -3.24
C GLU A 49 12.34 1.21 -4.60
N SER A 50 11.00 1.37 -4.66
CA SER A 50 10.21 1.03 -5.86
C SER A 50 10.24 2.06 -6.98
N ASP A 51 10.53 3.32 -6.68
CA ASP A 51 10.42 4.44 -7.63
C ASP A 51 11.78 5.10 -7.92
N GLU A 52 11.85 5.83 -9.04
CA GLU A 52 13.05 6.54 -9.49
C GLU A 52 13.65 7.41 -8.37
N GLU A 53 14.99 7.51 -8.32
CA GLU A 53 15.68 8.30 -7.29
C GLU A 53 15.26 9.78 -7.27
N TRP A 54 14.75 10.28 -8.41
CA TRP A 54 14.39 11.68 -8.64
C TRP A 54 12.87 11.87 -8.83
N ALA A 55 12.06 11.26 -7.97
CA ALA A 55 10.60 11.48 -7.97
C ALA A 55 10.26 12.93 -7.58
N MET A 56 9.21 13.51 -8.19
CA MET A 56 8.75 14.86 -7.87
C MET A 56 7.93 14.89 -6.57
N ASN A 57 7.14 13.85 -6.32
CA ASN A 57 6.33 13.69 -5.14
C ASN A 57 7.12 12.96 -4.03
N LYS A 58 6.69 13.16 -2.78
CA LYS A 58 7.22 12.35 -1.67
C LYS A 58 6.93 10.88 -1.95
N LYS A 59 7.98 10.05 -2.01
CA LYS A 59 7.87 8.61 -2.25
C LYS A 59 6.93 7.93 -1.25
N LEU A 60 6.99 8.31 0.02
CA LEU A 60 6.14 7.73 1.05
C LEU A 60 5.35 8.84 1.76
N VAL A 61 4.04 8.65 1.83
CA VAL A 61 3.11 9.49 2.56
C VAL A 61 2.54 8.68 3.72
N ASP A 62 2.67 9.21 4.93
CA ASP A 62 2.09 8.61 6.13
C ASP A 62 0.57 8.90 6.21
N LEU A 63 -0.20 7.84 6.43
CA LEU A 63 -1.67 7.83 6.57
C LEU A 63 -2.12 7.64 8.03
N SER A 64 -1.21 7.54 9.01
CA SER A 64 -1.52 7.35 10.43
C SER A 64 -2.55 8.35 11.02
N SER A 65 -2.64 9.55 10.43
CA SER A 65 -3.47 10.66 10.90
C SER A 65 -4.49 11.17 9.88
N ARG A 66 -4.54 10.57 8.68
CA ARG A 66 -5.40 11.04 7.58
C ARG A 66 -5.68 9.96 6.55
N ASP A 67 -6.86 10.05 5.94
CA ASP A 67 -7.30 9.13 4.89
C ASP A 67 -6.57 9.37 3.55
N ILE A 68 -6.53 8.34 2.70
CA ILE A 68 -5.94 8.40 1.37
C ILE A 68 -6.50 9.55 0.52
N ARG A 69 -7.80 9.86 0.64
CA ARG A 69 -8.47 10.95 -0.10
C ARG A 69 -8.02 12.34 0.32
N GLN A 70 -7.44 12.47 1.51
CA GLN A 70 -6.86 13.70 2.03
C GLN A 70 -5.35 13.78 1.75
N ALA A 71 -4.69 12.62 1.66
CA ALA A 71 -3.25 12.51 1.46
C ALA A 71 -2.83 12.64 -0.01
N VAL A 72 -3.62 12.10 -0.94
CA VAL A 72 -3.32 12.08 -2.37
C VAL A 72 -4.32 12.94 -3.15
N PRO A 73 -3.87 13.88 -4.00
CA PRO A 73 -4.73 14.66 -4.87
C PRO A 73 -5.59 13.79 -5.80
N ARG A 74 -6.84 14.22 -6.03
CA ARG A 74 -7.77 13.51 -6.92
C ARG A 74 -7.21 13.42 -8.34
N GLY A 75 -7.37 12.25 -8.95
CA GLY A 75 -7.02 11.99 -10.34
C GLY A 75 -5.60 11.47 -10.55
N LEU A 76 -4.77 11.41 -9.49
CA LEU A 76 -3.46 10.79 -9.56
C LEU A 76 -3.53 9.28 -9.30
N PRO A 77 -2.77 8.46 -10.04
CA PRO A 77 -2.51 7.06 -9.68
C PRO A 77 -1.82 6.95 -8.32
N TYR A 78 -2.21 5.96 -7.51
CA TYR A 78 -1.61 5.73 -6.21
C TYR A 78 -1.66 4.26 -5.81
N PHE A 79 -0.77 3.91 -4.90
CA PHE A 79 -0.82 2.69 -4.11
C PHE A 79 -1.01 3.08 -2.64
N SER A 80 -1.87 2.37 -1.92
CA SER A 80 -1.99 2.52 -0.46
C SER A 80 -2.05 1.16 0.23
N VAL A 81 -1.51 1.14 1.43
CA VAL A 81 -1.49 -0.01 2.33
C VAL A 81 -1.86 0.44 3.73
N ASP A 82 -2.78 -0.25 4.39
CA ASP A 82 -3.13 -0.05 5.80
C ASP A 82 -2.82 -1.30 6.62
N PHE A 83 -2.34 -1.08 7.85
CA PHE A 83 -1.99 -2.14 8.80
C PHE A 83 -3.05 -2.18 9.91
N GLY A 84 -3.96 -3.15 9.80
CA GLY A 84 -5.11 -3.27 10.69
C GLY A 84 -5.93 -1.98 10.72
N LEU A 85 -6.04 -1.37 11.91
CA LEU A 85 -6.76 -0.11 12.14
C LEU A 85 -5.82 1.07 12.42
N GLN A 86 -4.51 0.87 12.34
CA GLN A 86 -3.49 1.83 12.80
C GLN A 86 -3.09 2.83 11.70
N GLY A 87 -3.72 2.72 10.51
CA GLY A 87 -3.34 3.42 9.28
C GLY A 87 -2.17 2.75 8.59
N GLY A 88 -1.61 3.41 7.59
CA GLY A 88 -0.43 2.91 6.90
C GLY A 88 0.22 3.93 5.97
N PHE A 89 0.51 3.51 4.74
CA PHE A 89 1.28 4.31 3.79
C PHE A 89 0.55 4.49 2.46
N ALA A 90 0.83 5.62 1.82
CA ALA A 90 0.50 5.86 0.43
C ALA A 90 1.75 6.21 -0.38
N HIS A 91 1.69 5.88 -1.66
CA HIS A 91 2.68 6.23 -2.66
C HIS A 91 1.94 6.75 -3.90
N VAL A 92 2.29 7.96 -4.34
CA VAL A 92 1.81 8.50 -5.62
C VAL A 92 2.63 7.86 -6.72
N ILE A 93 1.97 7.24 -7.69
CA ILE A 93 2.64 6.51 -8.77
C ILE A 93 2.86 7.45 -9.94
N GLU A 94 4.11 7.85 -10.17
CA GLU A 94 4.46 8.77 -11.26
C GLU A 94 4.61 8.05 -12.61
N ASN A 95 5.18 6.84 -12.59
CA ASN A 95 5.40 6.02 -13.78
C ASN A 95 4.69 4.66 -13.70
N GLU A 96 3.44 4.63 -14.16
CA GLU A 96 2.60 3.43 -14.17
C GLU A 96 3.18 2.25 -14.99
N GLN A 97 4.12 2.49 -15.91
CA GLN A 97 4.76 1.41 -16.68
C GLN A 97 5.84 0.68 -15.89
N LYS A 98 6.47 1.37 -14.93
CA LYS A 98 7.53 0.81 -14.08
C LYS A 98 6.99 0.27 -12.77
N PHE A 99 5.84 0.77 -12.32
CA PHE A 99 5.22 0.32 -11.08
C PHE A 99 4.29 -0.87 -11.35
N PRO A 100 4.57 -2.06 -10.81
CA PRO A 100 3.74 -3.23 -11.08
C PRO A 100 2.36 -3.12 -10.42
N HIS A 101 1.29 -3.43 -11.16
CA HIS A 101 -0.09 -3.47 -10.63
C HIS A 101 -0.24 -4.37 -9.38
N TYR A 102 0.62 -5.39 -9.26
CA TYR A 102 0.62 -6.38 -8.18
C TYR A 102 1.64 -6.07 -7.07
N PHE A 103 2.18 -4.84 -7.01
CA PHE A 103 3.22 -4.43 -6.06
C PHE A 103 2.93 -4.90 -4.63
N GLY A 104 1.75 -4.59 -4.09
CA GLY A 104 1.39 -4.97 -2.72
C GLY A 104 1.41 -6.48 -2.45
N LYS A 105 1.05 -7.32 -3.43
CA LYS A 105 1.09 -8.79 -3.31
C LYS A 105 2.52 -9.32 -3.27
N VAL A 106 3.40 -8.73 -4.08
CA VAL A 106 4.83 -9.08 -4.08
C VAL A 106 5.47 -8.65 -2.77
N SER A 107 5.17 -7.45 -2.27
CA SER A 107 5.63 -6.99 -0.95
C SER A 107 5.19 -7.94 0.17
N LEU A 108 3.95 -8.42 0.15
CA LEU A 108 3.47 -9.41 1.12
C LEU A 108 4.14 -10.78 0.97
N THR A 109 4.46 -11.21 -0.25
CA THR A 109 5.15 -12.47 -0.47
C THR A 109 6.52 -12.47 0.18
N VAL A 110 7.23 -11.33 0.16
CA VAL A 110 8.51 -11.17 0.89
C VAL A 110 8.31 -11.21 2.39
N VAL A 111 7.18 -10.71 2.92
CA VAL A 111 6.86 -10.77 4.36
C VAL A 111 6.54 -12.21 4.81
N LEU A 112 5.97 -13.03 3.92
CA LEU A 112 5.53 -14.40 4.23
C LEU A 112 6.63 -15.47 4.06
N LEU A 113 7.80 -15.11 3.52
CA LEU A 113 8.96 -15.99 3.32
C LEU A 113 9.97 -15.84 4.46
#